data_AF-A0A2G9RBP8-F1
#
_entry.id   AF-A0A2G9RBP8-F1
#
_cell.length_a   1.000
_cell.length_b   1.000
_cell.length_c   1.000
_cell.angle_alpha   90.00
_cell.angle_beta   90.00
_cell.angle_gamma   90.00
#
_symmetry.space_group_name_H-M   'P 1'
#
loop_
_entity.id
_entity.type
_entity.pdbx_description
1 polymer ?
#
loop_
_entity_poly.entity_id
_entity_poly.type
_entity_poly.pdbx_seq_one_letter_code
_entity_poly.pdbx_strand_id
1 'polypeptide(L)' 'MCETCPKKGDVHVVEELSPHFTSESAHRLIQDQDIMFYSQDLDIIKQKTNDIEQKLKNMIDVLGRI' A
#
# COMPACT_ATOMS: atom_id res chain seq x y z
N MET A 1 -16.29 -50.28 -38.13
CA MET A 1 -15.68 -49.79 -36.86
C MET A 1 -15.62 -48.29 -36.97
N CYS A 2 -16.23 -47.58 -36.04
CA CYS A 2 -16.20 -46.11 -35.99
C CYS A 2 -14.83 -45.67 -35.48
N GLU A 3 -14.20 -44.73 -36.19
CA GLU A 3 -13.14 -43.92 -35.60
C GLU A 3 -13.60 -42.46 -35.57
N THR A 4 -13.45 -41.88 -34.38
CA THR A 4 -14.13 -40.71 -33.85
C THR A 4 -13.54 -39.39 -34.39
N CYS A 5 -14.42 -38.46 -34.77
CA CYS A 5 -14.17 -37.03 -35.03
C CYS A 5 -14.26 -36.26 -33.68
N PRO A 6 -13.45 -35.23 -33.35
CA PRO A 6 -13.84 -33.85 -33.70
C PRO A 6 -12.72 -32.79 -33.89
N LYS A 7 -12.94 -31.97 -34.92
CA LYS A 7 -12.83 -30.49 -35.04
C LYS A 7 -11.57 -29.76 -34.57
N LYS A 8 -11.00 -29.02 -35.55
CA LYS A 8 -10.41 -27.67 -35.43
C LYS A 8 -10.66 -27.06 -34.06
N GLY A 9 -9.75 -27.28 -33.13
CA GLY A 9 -9.70 -26.49 -31.91
C GLY A 9 -9.22 -25.13 -32.34
N ASP A 10 -10.13 -24.16 -32.38
CA ASP A 10 -9.80 -22.74 -32.28
C ASP A 10 -8.64 -22.62 -31.29
N VAL A 11 -7.47 -22.23 -31.82
CA VAL A 11 -6.45 -21.60 -31.00
C VAL A 11 -7.11 -20.28 -30.62
N HIS A 12 -7.90 -20.36 -29.55
CA HIS A 12 -8.33 -19.21 -28.78
C HIS A 12 -7.01 -18.54 -28.43
N VAL A 13 -6.69 -17.50 -29.19
CA VAL A 13 -5.74 -16.48 -28.81
C VAL A 13 -6.22 -16.10 -27.43
N VAL A 14 -5.57 -16.67 -26.42
CA VAL A 14 -5.62 -16.15 -25.05
C VAL A 14 -4.97 -14.80 -25.22
N GLU A 15 -5.80 -13.83 -25.59
CA GLU A 15 -5.52 -12.42 -25.49
C GLU A 15 -5.06 -12.29 -24.06
N GLU A 16 -3.75 -12.14 -23.92
CA GLU A 16 -3.05 -11.95 -22.66
C GLU A 16 -3.55 -10.61 -22.14
N LEU A 17 -4.76 -10.61 -21.59
CA LEU A 17 -5.34 -9.60 -20.71
C LEU A 17 -4.58 -9.65 -19.39
N SER A 18 -3.24 -9.67 -19.47
CA SER A 18 -2.43 -9.01 -18.49
C SER A 18 -2.87 -7.56 -18.59
N PRO A 19 -3.49 -6.97 -17.56
CA PRO A 19 -3.62 -5.53 -17.52
C PRO A 19 -2.18 -5.04 -17.62
N HIS A 20 -1.81 -4.50 -18.78
CA HIS A 20 -0.54 -3.85 -18.97
C HIS A 20 -0.51 -2.71 -17.95
N PHE A 21 -0.03 -3.03 -16.75
CA PHE A 21 0.34 -2.07 -15.75
C PHE A 21 1.56 -1.39 -16.34
N THR A 22 1.30 -0.38 -17.17
CA THR A 22 2.29 0.52 -17.70
C THR A 22 3.05 1.09 -16.52
N SER A 23 4.34 1.37 -16.67
CA SER A 23 5.14 1.93 -15.58
C SER A 23 4.48 3.18 -14.99
N GLU A 24 3.72 3.92 -15.77
CA GLU A 24 2.92 5.08 -15.36
C GLU A 24 1.81 4.73 -14.35
N SER A 25 1.13 3.59 -14.50
CA SER A 25 0.14 3.09 -13.54
C SER A 25 0.79 2.56 -12.26
N ALA A 26 1.95 1.92 -12.36
CA ALA A 26 2.75 1.53 -11.19
C ALA A 26 3.26 2.77 -10.43
N HIS A 27 3.75 3.80 -11.12
CA HIS A 27 4.17 5.05 -10.50
C HIS A 27 3.00 5.80 -9.83
N ARG A 28 1.82 5.83 -10.45
CA ARG A 28 0.61 6.43 -9.84
C ARG A 28 0.17 5.70 -8.58
N LEU A 29 0.20 4.37 -8.58
CA LEU A 29 -0.13 3.58 -7.39
C LEU A 29 0.88 3.82 -6.25
N ILE A 30 2.18 3.85 -6.55
CA ILE A 30 3.24 4.13 -5.57
C ILE A 30 3.15 5.56 -5.05
N GLN A 31 2.87 6.54 -5.90
CA GLN A 31 2.77 7.93 -5.46
C GLN A 31 1.49 8.21 -4.68
N ASP A 32 0.32 7.79 -5.16
CA ASP A 32 -0.93 8.26 -4.56
C ASP A 32 -1.36 7.42 -3.36
N GLN A 33 -1.10 6.12 -3.36
CA GLN A 33 -1.60 5.21 -2.32
C GLN A 33 -0.61 5.05 -1.17
N ASP A 34 0.67 4.83 -1.48
CA ASP A 34 1.70 4.73 -0.45
C ASP A 34 1.93 6.11 0.20
N ILE A 35 2.15 7.19 -0.56
CA ILE A 35 2.46 8.49 0.08
C ILE A 35 1.32 8.98 0.97
N MET A 36 0.05 8.79 0.56
CA MET A 36 -1.10 9.21 1.36
C MET A 36 -1.19 8.40 2.67
N PHE A 37 -1.07 7.08 2.61
CA PHE A 37 -1.13 6.24 3.81
C PHE A 37 0.07 6.46 4.74
N TYR A 38 1.28 6.52 4.19
CA TYR A 38 2.49 6.83 4.95
C TYR A 38 2.39 8.22 5.62
N SER A 39 1.80 9.22 4.95
CA SER A 39 1.62 10.55 5.55
C SER A 39 0.75 10.51 6.82
N GLN A 40 -0.29 9.68 6.82
CA GLN A 40 -1.17 9.50 7.98
C GLN A 40 -0.44 8.81 9.15
N ASP A 41 0.31 7.76 8.87
CA ASP A 41 1.11 7.07 9.89
C ASP A 41 2.18 7.99 10.49
N LEU A 42 2.83 8.82 9.66
CA LEU A 42 3.79 9.83 10.11
C LEU A 42 3.13 10.88 11.02
N ASP A 43 1.93 11.34 10.69
CA ASP A 43 1.18 12.28 11.53
C ASP A 43 0.81 11.66 12.89
N ILE A 44 0.40 10.39 12.91
CA ILE A 44 0.10 9.66 14.15
C ILE A 44 1.37 9.52 15.02
N ILE A 45 2.50 9.16 14.42
CA ILE A 45 3.79 9.06 15.12
C ILE A 45 4.18 10.43 15.70
N LYS A 46 4.06 11.50 14.92
CA LYS A 46 4.35 12.87 15.35
C LYS A 46 3.49 13.28 16.55
N GLN A 47 2.19 13.00 16.51
CA GLN A 47 1.30 13.31 17.63
C GLN A 47 1.70 12.54 18.89
N LYS A 48 1.95 11.23 18.78
CA LYS A 48 2.37 10.41 19.92
C LYS A 48 3.70 10.88 20.52
N THR A 49 4.66 11.29 19.68
CA THR A 49 5.93 11.86 20.15
C THR A 49 5.71 13.15 20.92
N ASN A 50 4.86 14.06 20.42
CA ASN A 50 4.53 15.31 21.13
C ASN A 50 3.88 15.02 22.49
N ASP A 51 2.97 14.05 22.56
CA ASP A 51 2.31 13.67 23.82
C ASP A 51 3.32 13.12 24.84
N ILE A 52 4.28 12.30 24.38
CA ILE A 52 5.37 11.78 25.23
C ILE A 52 6.27 12.93 25.72
N GLU A 53 6.65 13.85 24.83
CA GLU A 53 7.49 14.99 25.20
C GLU A 53 6.82 15.86 26.28
N GLN A 54 5.52 16.13 26.16
CA GLN A 54 4.77 16.88 27.17
C GLN A 54 4.68 16.14 28.50
N LYS A 55 4.46 14.83 28.47
CA LYS A 55 4.47 14.00 29.70
C LYS A 55 5.83 14.06 30.39
N LEU A 56 6.93 13.98 29.65
CA LEU A 56 8.28 14.08 30.21
C LEU A 56 8.54 15.46 30.81
N LYS A 57 8.13 16.55 30.14
CA LYS A 57 8.20 17.91 30.67
C LYS A 57 7.45 18.03 32.01
N ASN A 58 6.24 17.48 32.09
CA ASN A 58 5.45 17.49 33.31
C ASN A 58 6.11 16.68 34.43
N MET A 59 6.71 15.52 34.11
CA MET A 59 7.44 14.73 35.10
C MET A 59 8.65 15.50 35.65
N ILE A 60 9.41 16.17 34.79
CA ILE A 60 10.55 17.00 35.18
C ILE A 60 10.09 18.19 36.04
N ASP A 61 9.01 18.88 35.66
CA ASP A 61 8.45 19.99 36.44
C ASP A 61 8.01 19.53 37.84
N VAL A 62 7.34 18.39 37.96
CA VAL A 62 6.96 17.83 39.26
C VAL A 62 8.19 17.49 40.11
N LEU A 63 9.19 16.83 39.52
CA LEU A 63 10.43 16.49 40.24
C LEU A 63 11.22 17.72 40.66
N GLY A 64 11.23 18.79 39.86
CA GLY A 64 11.91 20.04 40.20
C GLY A 64 11.20 20.88 41.27
N ARG A 65 9.94 20.57 41.58
CA ARG A 65 9.17 21.22 42.66
C ARG A 65 9.33 20.54 44.02
N ILE A 66 9.92 19.33 44.07
CA ILE A 66 10.27 18.62 45.30
C ILE A 66 11.62 19.14 45.78
#